data_AF-A0A0K2WML6-F1
#
_entry.id   AF-A0A0K2WML6-F1
#
_cell.length_a   1.000
_cell.length_b   1.000
_cell.length_c   1.000
_cell.angle_alpha   90.00
_cell.angle_beta   90.00
_cell.angle_gamma   90.00
#
_symmetry.space_group_name_H-M   'P 1'
#
loop_
_entity.id
_entity.type
_entity.pdbx_description
1 polymer ?
#
loop_
_entity_poly.entity_id
_entity_poly.type
_entity_poly.pdbx_seq_one_letter_code
_entity_poly.pdbx_strand_id
1 'polypeptide(L)' 'GHTLIWHSQCPDWFFYDENKEPVTKEVLLRRMKEHITTIVSRYRGKIGTWDVVNE' A
#
# COMPACT_ATOMS: atom_id res chain seq x y z
N GLY A 1 -2.93 6.57 -12.28
CA GLY A 1 -2.62 5.27 -11.65
C GLY A 1 -3.66 5.04 -10.59
N HIS A 2 -4.34 3.90 -10.63
CA HIS A 2 -5.45 3.58 -9.75
C HIS A 2 -5.18 2.19 -9.16
N THR A 3 -5.00 2.03 -7.85
CA THR A 3 -4.89 3.01 -6.75
C THR A 3 -3.70 2.58 -5.86
N LEU A 4 -3.17 3.46 -5.01
CA LEU A 4 -2.05 3.10 -4.13
C LEU A 4 -2.51 2.47 -2.80
N ILE A 5 -3.60 2.97 -2.22
CA ILE A 5 -4.15 2.46 -0.96
C ILE A 5 -5.65 2.28 -1.14
N TRP A 6 -6.12 1.04 -0.96
CA TRP A 6 -7.53 0.68 -0.97
C TRP A 6 -7.74 -0.57 -0.13
N HIS A 7 -8.87 -0.64 0.57
CA HIS A 7 -9.22 -1.79 1.39
C HIS A 7 -9.59 -3.02 0.53
N SER A 8 -10.09 -2.81 -0.70
CA SER A 8 -10.38 -3.89 -1.64
C SER A 8 -9.14 -4.26 -2.46
N GLN A 9 -9.09 -5.52 -2.91
CA GLN A 9 -8.01 -6.06 -3.74
C GLN A 9 -6.61 -5.91 -3.10
N CYS A 10 -6.55 -5.81 -1.77
CA CYS A 10 -5.33 -5.82 -0.98
C CYS A 10 -5.24 -7.16 -0.22
N PRO A 11 -4.14 -7.92 -0.35
CA PRO A 11 -4.04 -9.22 0.29
C PRO A 11 -3.91 -9.12 1.82
N ASP A 12 -4.51 -10.09 2.53
CA ASP A 12 -4.59 -10.13 4.00
C ASP A 12 -3.23 -9.98 4.70
N TRP A 13 -2.15 -10.52 4.12
CA TRP A 13 -0.81 -10.43 4.71
C TRP A 13 -0.38 -8.98 4.98
N PHE A 14 -0.95 -8.01 4.25
CA PHE A 14 -0.65 -6.59 4.42
C PHE A 14 -1.13 -6.07 5.79
N PHE A 15 -2.19 -6.65 6.34
CA PHE A 15 -2.84 -6.24 7.59
C PHE A 15 -2.58 -7.19 8.75
N TYR A 16 -2.31 -8.46 8.47
CA TYR A 16 -2.16 -9.50 9.49
C TYR A 16 -0.74 -10.10 9.51
N ASP A 17 -0.36 -10.69 10.63
CA ASP A 17 0.85 -11.49 10.79
C ASP A 17 0.62 -12.98 10.49
N GLU A 18 1.64 -13.80 10.72
CA GLU A 18 1.60 -15.25 10.49
C GLU A 18 0.59 -15.98 11.39
N ASN A 19 0.24 -15.39 12.53
CA ASN A 19 -0.76 -15.91 13.47
C ASN A 19 -2.17 -15.39 13.17
N LYS A 20 -2.35 -14.63 12.08
CA LYS A 20 -3.59 -13.94 11.68
C LYS A 20 -4.03 -12.83 12.63
N GLU A 21 -3.11 -12.30 13.42
CA GLU A 21 -3.37 -11.14 14.28
C GLU A 21 -3.07 -9.83 13.53
N PRO A 22 -3.81 -8.73 13.79
CA PRO A 22 -3.51 -7.44 13.18
C PRO A 22 -2.10 -6.98 13.51
N VAL A 23 -1.35 -6.53 12.49
CA VAL A 23 -0.02 -5.96 12.72
C VAL A 23 -0.10 -4.63 13.46
N THR A 24 1.00 -4.25 14.11
CA THR A 24 1.07 -2.95 14.77
C THR A 24 0.97 -1.80 13.77
N LYS A 25 0.57 -0.62 14.27
CA LYS A 25 0.52 0.62 13.49
C LYS A 25 1.84 0.91 12.79
N GLU A 26 2.96 0.69 13.46
CA GLU A 26 4.31 0.94 12.94
C GLU A 26 4.64 0.02 11.76
N VAL A 27 4.25 -1.26 11.85
CA VAL A 27 4.43 -2.22 10.76
C VAL A 27 3.57 -1.83 9.56
N LEU A 28 2.30 -1.49 9.77
CA LEU A 28 1.40 -1.09 8.69
C LEU A 28 1.88 0.20 8.00
N LEU A 29 2.31 1.21 8.77
CA LEU A 29 2.87 2.45 8.22
C LEU A 29 4.14 2.20 7.42
N ARG A 30 5.02 1.31 7.89
CA ARG A 30 6.23 0.91 7.15
C ARG A 30 5.87 0.24 5.83
N ARG A 31 4.94 -0.73 5.84
CA ARG A 31 4.46 -1.43 4.63
C ARG A 31 3.85 -0.47 3.62
N MET A 32 3.01 0.47 4.06
CA MET A 32 2.43 1.51 3.19
C MET A 32 3.51 2.39 2.57
N LYS A 33 4.47 2.87 3.37
CA LYS A 33 5.57 3.71 2.85
C LYS A 33 6.41 2.96 1.81
N GLU A 34 6.73 1.70 2.08
CA GLU A 34 7.49 0.85 1.16
C GLU A 34 6.72 0.61 -0.14
N HIS A 35 5.43 0.26 -0.06
CA HIS A 35 4.55 0.07 -1.21
C HIS A 35 4.48 1.33 -2.09
N ILE A 36 4.10 2.47 -1.50
CA ILE A 36 3.96 3.76 -2.20
C ILE A 36 5.29 4.15 -2.85
N THR A 37 6.39 4.08 -2.10
CA THR A 37 7.71 4.47 -2.60
C THR A 37 8.12 3.59 -3.78
N THR A 38 7.92 2.28 -3.67
CA THR A 38 8.30 1.32 -4.71
C THR A 38 7.53 1.57 -6.00
N ILE A 39 6.21 1.68 -5.92
CA ILE A 39 5.34 1.83 -7.10
C ILE A 39 5.53 3.21 -7.75
N VAL A 40 5.49 4.30 -6.97
CA VAL A 40 5.62 5.66 -7.51
C VAL A 40 7.02 5.89 -8.08
N SER A 41 8.07 5.34 -7.46
CA SER A 41 9.43 5.45 -8.01
C SER A 41 9.58 4.67 -9.31
N ARG A 42 9.04 3.45 -9.39
CA ARG A 42 9.08 2.62 -10.61
C ARG A 42 8.44 3.30 -11.81
N TYR A 43 7.35 4.03 -11.59
CA TYR A 43 6.59 4.70 -12.66
C TYR A 43 6.79 6.23 -12.70
N ARG A 44 7.84 6.74 -12.05
CA ARG A 44 8.17 8.17 -12.04
C ARG A 44 8.25 8.72 -13.47
N GLY A 45 7.54 9.83 -13.71
CA GLY A 45 7.49 10.51 -15.01
C GLY A 45 6.65 9.81 -16.09
N LYS A 46 6.10 8.61 -15.82
CA LYS A 46 5.27 7.86 -16.77
C LYS A 46 3.78 8.00 -16.52
N ILE A 47 3.38 8.23 -15.27
CA ILE A 47 1.99 8.38 -14.86
C ILE A 47 1.78 9.82 -14.39
N GLY A 48 0.87 10.55 -15.05
CA GLY A 48 0.63 11.97 -14.78
C GLY A 48 -0.20 12.26 -13.52
N THR A 49 -1.07 11.32 -13.11
CA THR A 49 -1.94 11.45 -11.92
C THR A 49 -2.09 10.11 -11.20
N TRP A 50 -2.32 10.15 -9.89
CA TRP A 50 -2.54 8.96 -9.06
C TRP A 50 -3.73 9.16 -8.13
N ASP A 51 -4.55 8.13 -8.00
CA ASP A 51 -5.48 7.99 -6.89
C ASP A 51 -4.66 7.44 -5.71
N VAL A 52 -4.34 8.32 -4.76
CA VAL A 52 -3.43 7.97 -3.65
C VAL A 52 -4.14 7.10 -2.62
N VAL A 53 -5.37 7.45 -2.28
CA VAL A 53 -6.26 6.67 -1.41
C VAL A 53 -7.58 6.54 -2.16
N ASN A 54 -8.11 5.33 -2.19
CA ASN A 54 -9.46 5.05 -2.66
C ASN A 54 -10.22 4.42 -1.50
N GLU A 55 -11.37 5.02 -1.15
CA GLU A 55 -12.32 4.54 -0.13
C GLU A 55 -11.65 3.99 1.14
#